data_AF-A0AAE1QHK1-F1
#
_entry.id   AF-A0AAE1QHK1-F1
#
_cell.length_a   1.000
_cell.length_b   1.000
_cell.length_c   1.000
_cell.angle_alpha   90.00
_cell.angle_beta   90.00
_cell.angle_gamma   90.00
#
_symmetry.space_group_name_H-M   'P 1'
#
loop_
_entity.id
_entity.type
_entity.pdbx_description
1 polymer ?
#
loop_
_entity_poly.entity_id
_entity_poly.type
_entity_poly.pdbx_seq_one_letter_code
_entity_poly.pdbx_strand_id
1 'polypeptide(L)'
;MSIHVCLLVPERTVVALAHPTVVALEHHTVVALEPHIVVALEHPTVVALAHHTVVALAHPTVVALEHHTVVALEHPTVVAQEHPTVVALEHPTVVALEHPTVVALALHTVVALEHPTVVALEHPTVVALDHPTVVALEHPTVVSIKCQMVGSGFVLLVLSSTDRIYCQGAPSHTPEEAQP
;
A
#
# COMPACT_ATOMS: atom_id res chain seq x y z
N MET A 1 14.15 22.16 21.32
CA MET A 1 13.44 21.53 22.45
C MET A 1 12.37 20.62 21.85
N SER A 2 12.70 19.36 21.57
CA SER A 2 11.71 18.40 21.08
C SER A 2 10.92 17.90 22.28
N ILE A 3 9.74 18.47 22.50
CA ILE A 3 8.80 17.97 23.48
C ILE A 3 8.35 16.59 22.98
N HIS A 4 8.98 15.54 23.51
CA HIS A 4 8.46 14.18 23.38
C HIS A 4 7.24 14.11 24.29
N VAL A 5 6.05 14.39 23.75
CA VAL A 5 4.84 14.16 24.53
C VAL A 5 4.61 12.65 24.52
N CYS A 6 5.16 11.98 25.53
CA CYS A 6 4.72 10.65 25.91
C CYS A 6 3.33 10.84 26.53
N LEU A 7 2.31 10.83 25.68
CA LEU A 7 0.91 10.84 26.10
C LEU A 7 0.59 9.46 26.65
N LEU A 8 0.97 9.21 27.91
CA LEU A 8 0.45 8.10 28.71
C LEU A 8 -0.98 8.45 29.14
N VAL A 9 -1.89 8.58 28.18
CA VAL A 9 -3.29 8.96 28.42
C VAL A 9 -4.06 7.66 28.64
N PRO A 10 -4.84 7.51 29.71
CA PRO A 10 -5.67 6.31 29.94
C PRO A 10 -6.85 6.16 28.96
N GLU A 11 -6.94 7.04 27.96
CA GLU A 11 -7.98 7.08 26.95
C GLU A 11 -7.49 6.32 25.72
N ARG A 12 -8.31 5.41 25.19
CA ARG A 12 -7.97 4.57 24.02
C ARG A 12 -7.70 5.35 22.73
N THR A 13 -7.85 6.67 22.71
CA THR A 13 -7.69 7.48 21.50
C THR A 13 -6.83 8.72 21.77
N VAL A 14 -5.80 8.91 20.93
CA VAL A 14 -4.87 10.03 20.99
C VAL A 14 -5.01 10.84 19.70
N VAL A 15 -5.30 12.13 19.81
CA VAL A 15 -5.34 13.05 18.66
C VAL A 15 -4.15 14.01 18.75
N ALA A 16 -3.29 14.00 17.74
CA ALA A 16 -2.09 14.83 17.68
C ALA A 16 -2.24 15.92 16.62
N LEU A 17 -2.06 17.18 17.07
CA LEU A 17 -2.36 18.40 16.31
C LEU A 17 -1.22 19.42 16.27
N ALA A 18 -0.04 19.13 16.82
CA ALA A 18 1.01 20.15 16.98
C ALA A 18 2.39 19.60 17.34
N HIS A 19 2.44 18.40 17.93
CA HIS A 19 3.70 17.85 18.47
C HIS A 19 4.40 16.97 17.46
N PRO A 20 5.71 17.17 17.22
CA PRO A 20 6.43 16.49 16.14
C PRO A 20 6.56 14.98 16.33
N THR A 21 6.29 14.47 17.53
CA THR A 21 6.40 13.03 17.83
C THR A 21 5.32 12.60 18.80
N VAL A 22 4.62 11.52 18.46
CA VAL A 22 3.55 10.90 19.25
C VAL A 22 3.97 9.47 19.56
N VAL A 23 3.92 9.09 20.83
CA VAL A 23 4.15 7.71 21.26
C VAL A 23 2.89 7.19 21.91
N ALA A 24 2.35 6.08 21.39
CA ALA A 24 1.20 5.37 21.95
C ALA A 24 1.58 3.91 22.24
N LEU A 25 1.10 3.38 23.37
CA LEU A 25 1.44 2.06 23.87
C LEU A 25 0.16 1.28 24.15
N GLU A 26 0.10 0.00 23.81
CA GLU A 26 -1.09 -0.84 23.98
C GLU A 26 -2.28 -0.34 23.12
N HIS A 27 -3.39 -1.09 23.09
CA HIS A 27 -4.59 -0.92 22.25
C HIS A 27 -5.15 0.52 22.09
N HIS A 28 -4.43 1.37 21.35
CA HIS A 28 -4.75 2.78 21.15
C HIS A 28 -5.01 3.09 19.68
N THR A 29 -5.93 4.01 19.47
CA THR A 29 -6.14 4.67 18.20
C THR A 29 -5.39 5.99 18.20
N VAL A 30 -4.43 6.18 17.30
CA VAL A 30 -3.71 7.44 17.11
C VAL A 30 -4.23 8.11 15.85
N VAL A 31 -4.68 9.36 15.98
CA VAL A 31 -5.05 10.22 14.85
C VAL A 31 -4.06 11.37 14.78
N ALA A 32 -3.30 11.45 13.69
CA ALA A 32 -2.32 12.50 13.45
C ALA A 32 -2.75 13.31 12.22
N LEU A 33 -2.85 14.64 12.36
CA LEU A 33 -3.40 15.53 11.33
C LEU A 33 -2.36 16.48 10.71
N GLU A 34 -1.18 16.59 11.31
CA GLU A 34 -0.10 17.51 10.91
C GLU A 34 1.22 16.74 10.88
N PRO A 35 2.22 17.11 10.07
CA PRO A 35 3.44 16.33 9.87
C PRO A 35 4.12 15.94 11.19
N HIS A 36 4.00 14.66 11.55
CA HIS A 36 4.43 14.09 12.82
C HIS A 36 5.05 12.70 12.61
N ILE A 37 5.95 12.34 13.51
CA ILE A 37 6.42 10.97 13.67
C ILE A 37 5.49 10.26 14.66
N VAL A 38 4.81 9.21 14.24
CA VAL A 38 3.96 8.39 15.12
C VAL A 38 4.67 7.08 15.41
N VAL A 39 4.85 6.76 16.68
CA VAL A 39 5.34 5.45 17.14
C VAL A 39 4.22 4.80 17.96
N ALA A 40 3.73 3.67 17.50
CA ALA A 40 2.62 2.97 18.15
C ALA A 40 2.95 1.48 18.35
N LEU A 41 2.73 0.97 19.57
CA LEU A 41 3.08 -0.40 19.95
C LEU A 41 1.84 -1.20 20.36
N GLU A 42 1.83 -2.49 20.04
CA GLU A 42 0.87 -3.49 20.50
C GLU A 42 -0.60 -3.21 20.15
N HIS A 43 -1.04 -3.76 19.01
CA HIS A 43 -2.37 -3.63 18.44
C HIS A 43 -2.83 -2.18 18.20
N PRO A 44 -1.98 -1.28 17.66
CA PRO A 44 -2.40 0.09 17.43
C PRO A 44 -3.30 0.22 16.19
N THR A 45 -4.21 1.19 16.24
CA THR A 45 -4.86 1.73 15.03
C THR A 45 -4.31 3.12 14.77
N VAL A 46 -3.60 3.33 13.68
CA VAL A 46 -3.03 4.66 13.34
C VAL A 46 -3.74 5.22 12.13
N VAL A 47 -4.25 6.44 12.25
CA VAL A 47 -4.77 7.26 11.15
C VAL A 47 -3.87 8.47 11.03
N ALA A 48 -3.17 8.59 9.90
CA ALA A 48 -2.25 9.68 9.63
C ALA A 48 -2.68 10.43 8.36
N LEU A 49 -2.77 11.76 8.45
CA LEU A 49 -3.19 12.65 7.36
C LEU A 49 -2.07 13.63 7.03
N ALA A 50 -1.60 13.57 5.78
CA ALA A 50 -0.53 14.36 5.20
C ALA A 50 0.86 14.29 5.90
N HIS A 51 1.88 13.82 5.16
CA HIS A 51 3.31 14.04 5.50
C HIS A 51 3.76 13.43 6.84
N HIS A 52 3.45 12.16 7.08
CA HIS A 52 3.85 11.46 8.31
C HIS A 52 4.84 10.32 8.10
N THR A 53 5.63 10.08 9.14
CA THR A 53 6.34 8.82 9.33
C THR A 53 5.65 8.04 10.44
N VAL A 54 5.09 6.87 10.12
CA VAL A 54 4.42 5.98 11.06
C VAL A 54 5.29 4.74 11.29
N VAL A 55 5.61 4.45 12.53
CA VAL A 55 6.24 3.20 12.96
C VAL A 55 5.27 2.48 13.87
N ALA A 56 4.77 1.31 13.45
CA ALA A 56 3.77 0.56 14.17
C ALA A 56 4.17 -0.92 14.32
N LEU A 57 4.04 -1.47 15.53
CA LEU A 57 4.48 -2.83 15.86
C LEU A 57 3.34 -3.70 16.39
N ALA A 58 3.48 -5.02 16.21
CA ALA A 58 2.62 -6.07 16.78
C ALA A 58 1.13 -5.91 16.44
N HIS A 59 0.74 -6.43 15.27
CA HIS A 59 -0.63 -6.40 14.72
C HIS A 59 -1.21 -5.00 14.50
N PRO A 60 -0.48 -4.06 13.87
CA PRO A 60 -0.99 -2.71 13.65
C PRO A 60 -2.01 -2.66 12.51
N THR A 61 -2.99 -1.77 12.66
CA THR A 61 -3.83 -1.30 11.55
C THR A 61 -3.45 0.16 11.25
N VAL A 62 -2.96 0.43 10.04
CA VAL A 62 -2.52 1.78 9.64
C VAL A 62 -3.33 2.26 8.44
N VAL A 63 -3.91 3.44 8.56
CA VAL A 63 -4.53 4.20 7.48
C VAL A 63 -3.73 5.49 7.27
N ALA A 64 -3.17 5.67 6.09
CA ALA A 64 -2.26 6.78 5.78
C ALA A 64 -2.69 7.48 4.48
N LEU A 65 -2.92 8.79 4.54
CA LEU A 65 -3.41 9.57 3.40
C LEU A 65 -2.44 10.70 3.04
N GLU A 66 -1.91 10.73 1.81
CA GLU A 66 -1.05 11.77 1.24
C GLU A 66 0.40 11.79 1.78
N HIS A 67 1.35 11.29 1.00
CA HIS A 67 2.81 11.36 1.26
C HIS A 67 3.24 10.80 2.62
N HIS A 68 3.23 9.47 2.76
CA HIS A 68 3.57 8.80 4.02
C HIS A 68 4.76 7.86 3.89
N THR A 69 5.50 7.72 4.97
CA THR A 69 6.37 6.56 5.19
C THR A 69 5.78 5.72 6.31
N VAL A 70 5.36 4.50 6.02
CA VAL A 70 4.82 3.55 7.00
C VAL A 70 5.80 2.39 7.15
N VAL A 71 6.25 2.16 8.38
CA VAL A 71 7.01 0.96 8.77
C VAL A 71 6.13 0.17 9.73
N ALA A 72 5.69 -1.01 9.33
CA ALA A 72 4.77 -1.84 10.10
C ALA A 72 5.29 -3.28 10.24
N LEU A 73 5.34 -3.80 11.47
CA LEU A 73 5.87 -5.15 11.75
C LEU A 73 4.80 -6.07 12.34
N GLU A 74 4.97 -7.38 12.14
CA GLU A 74 4.20 -8.48 12.74
C GLU A 74 2.69 -8.39 12.44
N HIS A 75 2.26 -9.02 11.34
CA HIS A 75 0.87 -9.07 10.88
C HIS A 75 0.20 -7.70 10.67
N PRO A 76 0.86 -6.73 9.99
CA PRO A 76 0.26 -5.43 9.81
C PRO A 76 -0.84 -5.42 8.74
N THR A 77 -1.87 -4.61 8.96
CA THR A 77 -2.83 -4.22 7.93
C THR A 77 -2.61 -2.75 7.59
N VAL A 78 -2.21 -2.46 6.36
CA VAL A 78 -1.90 -1.10 5.91
C VAL A 78 -2.78 -0.71 4.74
N VAL A 79 -3.48 0.41 4.85
CA VAL A 79 -4.19 1.08 3.76
C VAL A 79 -3.54 2.44 3.56
N ALA A 80 -2.99 2.69 2.37
CA ALA A 80 -2.29 3.92 2.07
C ALA A 80 -2.69 4.51 0.72
N GLN A 81 -2.77 5.83 0.63
CA GLN A 81 -3.14 6.56 -0.60
C GLN A 81 -2.15 7.70 -0.86
N GLU A 82 -1.99 8.05 -2.15
CA GLU A 82 -1.22 9.19 -2.64
C GLU A 82 0.25 9.19 -2.24
N HIS A 83 1.11 8.61 -3.09
CA HIS A 83 2.56 8.53 -2.91
C HIS A 83 3.04 7.90 -1.59
N PRO A 84 2.48 6.75 -1.13
CA PRO A 84 2.97 6.12 0.09
C PRO A 84 4.25 5.32 -0.15
N THR A 85 5.14 5.35 0.84
CA THR A 85 6.23 4.38 1.01
C THR A 85 5.88 3.45 2.17
N VAL A 86 5.64 2.18 1.90
CA VAL A 86 5.26 1.18 2.91
C VAL A 86 6.33 0.11 3.01
N VAL A 87 6.84 -0.12 4.22
CA VAL A 87 7.69 -1.25 4.57
C VAL A 87 6.92 -2.10 5.57
N ALA A 88 6.53 -3.30 5.18
CA ALA A 88 5.69 -4.18 5.99
C ALA A 88 6.33 -5.57 6.13
N LEU A 89 6.53 -6.06 7.35
CA LEU A 89 7.19 -7.34 7.60
C LEU A 89 6.24 -8.36 8.25
N GLU A 90 6.48 -9.63 7.97
CA GLU A 90 5.86 -10.80 8.59
C GLU A 90 4.33 -10.83 8.48
N HIS A 91 3.82 -11.49 7.45
CA HIS A 91 2.39 -11.62 7.17
C HIS A 91 1.59 -10.32 6.94
N PRO A 92 2.13 -9.32 6.20
CA PRO A 92 1.41 -8.09 5.96
C PRO A 92 0.26 -8.24 4.96
N THR A 93 -0.81 -7.46 5.20
CA THR A 93 -1.84 -7.13 4.22
C THR A 93 -1.73 -5.65 3.88
N VAL A 94 -1.38 -5.32 2.63
CA VAL A 94 -1.17 -3.94 2.18
C VAL A 94 -2.08 -3.61 1.01
N VAL A 95 -2.82 -2.52 1.13
CA VAL A 95 -3.55 -1.88 0.02
C VAL A 95 -2.95 -0.49 -0.17
N ALA A 96 -2.35 -0.23 -1.33
CA ALA A 96 -1.69 1.03 -1.62
C ALA A 96 -2.12 1.58 -2.98
N LEU A 97 -2.42 2.88 -3.03
CA LEU A 97 -2.94 3.55 -4.24
C LEU A 97 -2.06 4.71 -4.64
N GLU A 98 -2.07 5.02 -5.94
CA GLU A 98 -1.47 6.22 -6.54
C GLU A 98 0.03 6.37 -6.29
N HIS A 99 0.84 5.78 -7.17
CA HIS A 99 2.30 5.79 -7.13
C HIS A 99 2.91 5.22 -5.83
N PRO A 100 2.43 4.07 -5.30
CA PRO A 100 2.97 3.53 -4.08
C PRO A 100 4.34 2.88 -4.29
N THR A 101 5.20 2.98 -3.27
CA THR A 101 6.38 2.13 -3.12
C THR A 101 6.14 1.17 -1.95
N VAL A 102 6.04 -0.13 -2.22
CA VAL A 102 5.77 -1.15 -1.19
C VAL A 102 6.92 -2.13 -1.13
N VAL A 103 7.47 -2.33 0.06
CA VAL A 103 8.41 -3.39 0.38
C VAL A 103 7.74 -4.31 1.40
N ALA A 104 7.53 -5.57 1.04
CA ALA A 104 6.88 -6.54 1.89
C ALA A 104 7.69 -7.84 1.98
N LEU A 105 7.88 -8.34 3.20
CA LEU A 105 8.64 -9.57 3.47
C LEU A 105 7.76 -10.63 4.15
N ALA A 106 7.85 -11.86 3.68
CA ALA A 106 7.24 -13.08 4.22
C ALA A 106 5.71 -13.13 4.22
N LEU A 107 5.14 -14.09 3.47
CA LEU A 107 3.73 -14.53 3.48
C LEU A 107 2.69 -13.40 3.45
N HIS A 108 2.63 -12.68 2.35
CA HIS A 108 1.94 -11.38 2.32
C HIS A 108 0.92 -11.25 1.21
N THR A 109 -0.06 -10.38 1.42
CA THR A 109 -1.01 -9.95 0.39
C THR A 109 -0.81 -8.47 0.12
N VAL A 110 -0.47 -8.09 -1.12
CA VAL A 110 -0.29 -6.71 -1.55
C VAL A 110 -1.21 -6.42 -2.72
N VAL A 111 -2.03 -5.38 -2.59
CA VAL A 111 -2.81 -4.79 -3.69
C VAL A 111 -2.27 -3.38 -3.91
N ALA A 112 -1.69 -3.14 -5.09
CA ALA A 112 -1.09 -1.84 -5.42
C ALA A 112 -1.59 -1.32 -6.77
N LEU A 113 -2.11 -0.10 -6.83
CA LEU A 113 -2.68 0.48 -8.04
C LEU A 113 -1.91 1.72 -8.51
N GLU A 114 -1.96 1.97 -9.82
CA GLU A 114 -1.48 3.18 -10.50
C GLU A 114 0.01 3.46 -10.29
N HIS A 115 0.84 2.99 -11.22
CA HIS A 115 2.30 3.12 -11.20
C HIS A 115 2.97 2.58 -9.92
N PRO A 116 2.59 1.40 -9.40
CA PRO A 116 3.17 0.89 -8.17
C PRO A 116 4.59 0.35 -8.39
N THR A 117 5.45 0.56 -7.40
CA THR A 117 6.72 -0.16 -7.26
C THR A 117 6.60 -1.11 -6.07
N VAL A 118 6.63 -2.42 -6.33
CA VAL A 118 6.46 -3.45 -5.29
C VAL A 118 7.68 -4.37 -5.26
N VAL A 119 8.29 -4.50 -4.09
CA VAL A 119 9.32 -5.50 -3.79
C VAL A 119 8.77 -6.46 -2.74
N ALA A 120 8.73 -7.73 -3.08
CA ALA A 120 7.98 -8.76 -2.37
C ALA A 120 8.83 -10.03 -2.23
N LEU A 121 9.09 -10.51 -1.01
CA LEU A 121 9.92 -11.69 -0.76
C LEU A 121 9.16 -12.78 0.01
N GLU A 122 9.43 -14.04 -0.32
CA GLU A 122 8.95 -15.23 0.39
C GLU A 122 7.42 -15.40 0.40
N HIS A 123 6.91 -16.17 -0.56
CA HIS A 123 5.50 -16.50 -0.74
C HIS A 123 4.55 -15.29 -0.87
N PRO A 124 4.83 -14.29 -1.73
CA PRO A 124 3.90 -13.19 -1.98
C PRO A 124 2.62 -13.62 -2.70
N THR A 125 1.52 -12.95 -2.35
CA THR A 125 0.38 -12.73 -3.23
C THR A 125 0.32 -11.24 -3.58
N VAL A 126 0.65 -10.88 -4.81
CA VAL A 126 0.69 -9.47 -5.26
C VAL A 126 -0.28 -9.26 -6.42
N VAL A 127 -1.17 -8.28 -6.28
CA VAL A 127 -2.00 -7.76 -7.36
C VAL A 127 -1.56 -6.33 -7.65
N ALA A 128 -1.05 -6.08 -8.85
CA ALA A 128 -0.57 -4.76 -9.25
C ALA A 128 -1.23 -4.30 -10.57
N LEU A 129 -1.76 -3.08 -10.61
CA LEU A 129 -2.44 -2.54 -11.79
C LEU A 129 -1.77 -1.26 -12.30
N ASP A 130 -1.86 -1.08 -13.62
CA ASP A 130 -1.44 0.09 -14.39
C ASP A 130 0.02 0.51 -14.22
N HIS A 131 0.85 0.17 -15.22
CA HIS A 131 2.30 0.40 -15.22
C HIS A 131 3.05 -0.05 -13.94
N PRO A 132 2.82 -1.28 -13.44
CA PRO A 132 3.49 -1.74 -12.23
C PRO A 132 4.94 -2.18 -12.48
N THR A 133 5.81 -1.90 -11.52
CA THR A 133 7.13 -2.50 -11.39
C THR A 133 7.11 -3.46 -10.20
N VAL A 134 7.10 -4.77 -10.44
CA VAL A 134 7.02 -5.79 -9.38
C VAL A 134 8.27 -6.67 -9.41
N VAL A 135 8.95 -6.77 -8.27
CA VAL A 135 10.01 -7.74 -8.02
C VAL A 135 9.50 -8.69 -6.94
N ALA A 136 9.30 -9.95 -7.31
CA ALA A 136 8.83 -10.99 -6.39
C ALA A 136 9.77 -12.19 -6.41
N LEU A 137 10.18 -12.68 -5.23
CA LEU A 137 11.08 -13.85 -5.10
C LEU A 137 10.45 -14.93 -4.21
N GLU A 138 10.86 -16.17 -4.47
CA GLU A 138 10.52 -17.39 -3.71
C GLU A 138 9.02 -17.71 -3.62
N HIS A 139 8.56 -18.59 -4.52
CA HIS A 139 7.16 -19.04 -4.65
C HIS A 139 6.12 -17.90 -4.77
N PRO A 140 6.30 -16.93 -5.68
CA PRO A 140 5.39 -15.81 -5.79
C PRO A 140 4.10 -16.18 -6.54
N THR A 141 2.99 -15.58 -6.12
CA THR A 141 1.74 -15.47 -6.89
C THR A 141 1.54 -14.00 -7.24
N VAL A 142 1.99 -13.59 -8.43
CA VAL A 142 1.84 -12.21 -8.91
C VAL A 142 0.81 -12.17 -10.02
N VAL A 143 -0.14 -11.24 -9.91
CA VAL A 143 -1.05 -10.82 -10.97
C VAL A 143 -0.75 -9.36 -11.29
N SER A 144 -0.23 -9.11 -12.49
CA SER A 144 0.06 -7.77 -12.98
C SER A 144 -0.81 -7.46 -14.19
N ILE A 145 -1.53 -6.34 -14.16
CA ILE A 145 -2.40 -5.92 -15.25
C ILE A 145 -1.91 -4.59 -15.80
N LYS A 146 -1.52 -4.57 -17.06
CA LYS A 146 -1.04 -3.37 -17.74
C LYS A 146 -2.05 -2.89 -18.79
N CYS A 147 -2.29 -1.57 -18.73
CA CYS A 147 -3.05 -0.82 -19.70
C CYS A 147 -2.08 -0.30 -20.79
N GLN A 148 -2.16 -0.82 -22.03
CA GLN A 148 -1.41 -0.26 -23.15
C GLN A 148 -2.37 0.33 -24.19
N MET A 149 -2.18 1.63 -24.50
CA MET A 149 -2.79 2.23 -25.68
C MET A 149 -1.99 1.84 -26.91
N VAL A 150 -2.64 1.14 -27.85
CA VAL A 150 -2.06 0.81 -29.17
C VAL A 150 -2.97 1.44 -30.23
N GLY A 151 -2.57 2.61 -30.76
CA GLY A 151 -3.41 3.39 -31.67
C GLY A 151 -4.59 4.05 -30.97
N SER A 152 -5.82 3.89 -31.50
CA SER A 152 -7.08 4.37 -30.90
C SER A 152 -7.77 3.34 -29.99
N GLY A 153 -7.16 2.17 -29.77
CA GLY A 153 -7.72 1.06 -29.01
C GLY A 153 -6.97 0.79 -27.71
N PHE A 154 -7.69 0.21 -26.75
CA PHE A 154 -7.13 -0.22 -25.47
C PHE A 154 -6.80 -1.73 -25.48
N VAL A 155 -5.59 -2.09 -25.04
CA VAL A 155 -5.16 -3.49 -24.87
C VAL A 155 -4.88 -3.76 -23.38
N LEU A 156 -5.56 -4.78 -22.84
CA LEU A 156 -5.33 -5.28 -21.49
C LEU A 156 -4.34 -6.45 -21.54
N LEU A 157 -3.21 -6.30 -20.85
CA LEU A 157 -2.21 -7.36 -20.67
C LEU A 157 -2.29 -7.87 -19.23
N VAL A 158 -2.65 -9.14 -19.05
CA VAL A 158 -2.61 -9.81 -17.74
C VAL A 158 -1.43 -10.77 -17.70
N LEU A 159 -0.55 -10.55 -16.72
CA LEU A 159 0.61 -11.39 -16.43
C LEU A 159 0.37 -12.09 -15.09
N SER A 160 0.27 -13.42 -15.11
CA SER A 160 0.19 -14.25 -13.90
C SER A 160 1.46 -15.08 -13.75
N SER A 161 1.98 -15.20 -12.53
CA SER A 161 3.08 -16.11 -12.21
C SER A 161 2.72 -17.59 -12.40
N THR A 162 1.42 -17.92 -12.43
CA THR A 162 0.92 -19.30 -12.45
C THR A 162 0.33 -19.73 -13.78
N ASP A 163 0.01 -18.80 -14.70
CA ASP A 163 -0.51 -19.17 -16.02
C ASP A 163 -0.37 -18.07 -17.08
N ARG A 164 -0.32 -18.52 -18.33
CA ARG A 164 -0.08 -17.83 -19.62
C ARG A 164 -0.45 -16.34 -19.74
N ILE A 165 0.29 -15.63 -20.61
CA ILE A 165 -0.06 -14.30 -21.14
C ILE A 165 -1.45 -14.37 -21.81
N TYR A 166 -2.44 -13.67 -21.25
CA TYR A 166 -3.73 -13.45 -21.92
C TYR A 166 -3.76 -12.01 -22.47
N CYS A 167 -3.72 -11.89 -23.80
CA CYS A 167 -3.98 -10.64 -24.51
C CYS A 167 -5.46 -10.60 -24.86
N GLN A 168 -6.25 -9.76 -24.19
CA GLN A 168 -7.65 -9.53 -24.56
C GLN A 168 -7.75 -8.15 -25.22
N GLY A 169 -7.74 -8.13 -26.55
CA GLY A 169 -8.00 -6.92 -27.33
C GLY A 169 -9.50 -6.62 -27.37
N ALA A 170 -9.90 -5.38 -27.15
CA ALA A 170 -11.27 -4.96 -27.38
C ALA A 170 -11.63 -5.14 -28.87
N PRO A 171 -12.85 -5.59 -29.22
CA PRO A 171 -13.25 -5.69 -30.61
C PRO A 171 -13.30 -4.28 -31.23
N SER A 172 -12.46 -4.05 -32.24
CA SER A 172 -12.60 -2.88 -33.09
C SER A 172 -13.93 -2.96 -33.81
N HIS A 173 -14.92 -2.20 -33.37
CA HIS A 173 -16.12 -1.93 -34.16
C HIS A 173 -15.70 -1.12 -35.40
N THR A 174 -15.44 -1.79 -36.51
CA THR A 174 -15.47 -1.16 -37.83
C THR A 174 -16.91 -1.23 -38.33
N PRO A 175 -17.59 -0.10 -38.64
CA PRO A 175 -18.87 -0.17 -39.33
C PRO A 175 -18.65 -0.76 -40.72
N GLU A 176 -19.41 -1.82 -41.00
CA GLU A 176 -19.51 -2.51 -42.27
C GLU A 176 -19.95 -1.53 -43.36
N GLU A 177 -19.00 -1.04 -44.15
CA GLU A 177 -19.27 -0.25 -45.35
C GLU A 177 -19.77 -1.21 -46.44
N ALA A 178 -21.09 -1.34 -46.53
CA ALA A 178 -21.76 -2.00 -47.63
C ALA A 178 -21.45 -1.28 -48.95
N GLN A 179 -20.84 -1.99 -49.90
CA GLN A 179 -20.83 -1.57 -51.31
C GLN A 179 -21.29 -2.75 -52.18
N PRO A 180 -22.27 -2.54 -53.10
CA PRO A 180 -22.60 -3.52 -54.12
C PRO A 180 -21.54 -3.59 -55.23
#